data_AF-A0A7H8TNZ2-F1
#
_entry.id   AF-A0A7H8TNZ2-F1
#
_cell.length_a   1.000
_cell.length_b   1.000
_cell.length_c   1.000
_cell.angle_alpha   90.00
_cell.angle_beta   90.00
_cell.angle_gamma   90.00
#
_symmetry.space_group_name_H-M   'P 1'
#
loop_
_entity.id
_entity.type
_entity.pdbx_description
1 polymer ?
#
loop_
_entity_poly.entity_id
_entity_poly.type
_entity_poly.pdbx_seq_one_letter_code
_entity_poly.pdbx_strand_id
1 'polypeptide(L)'
;MLGSAGSEEPLMLPMEAIELDAFRHHYESNTFWCGTLLGGCGGQLTTKLYTDRACHFAHHPDPDGLPHVCGRRARGVNSADHLYVRSAAAAWLAGRGEEAIFEYAGSAEAPFGSVVDIRWPHGALRVHLDQAVPPAWDQEGHEPVLGVSVPVDRDTLIDRWYVHRIRLDSVGTARRVRIGTEAFGRDTEWFTLDDCDMTERGLSTPAVQRIIEARSAAAPAKWRPGQSTDTAQDTRARELLRKLLYARRTVSIALAESVCREMAELAGVSPRLQGQLDAARRSGLLWIEKEAEARRALFASLEKAVTEKQAGKVKKLLRQVKTAAKDTCSDEESRVIGAADGCLTDIAAARSTYLDTLLDDLDQLPPDPDPNDLRIMVRELLRAASEAGSIGPHRRAKVEAWRDRARRVVGPFQTGQGTRLPQLHRQVTRKRWLERRCPRCGAKGGQGCAVDDMPGEMRSLPHDERLQPIIDERKARRPWRVYEVTCPDCGQEPEQRCTTLGGPHRSRVELAKEYTRLKKAHP
;
A
#
# COMPACT_ATOMS: atom_id res chain seq x y z
N MET A 1 -4.00 20.70 -7.02
CA MET A 1 -5.11 21.43 -7.67
C MET A 1 -4.53 22.58 -8.46
N LEU A 2 -5.12 22.86 -9.61
CA LEU A 2 -4.72 23.97 -10.48
C LEU A 2 -5.45 25.26 -10.07
N GLY A 3 -4.76 26.40 -10.07
CA GLY A 3 -5.34 27.72 -9.85
C GLY A 3 -5.55 28.12 -8.39
N SER A 4 -6.23 27.30 -7.58
CA SER A 4 -6.54 27.64 -6.18
C SER A 4 -6.61 26.42 -5.25
N ALA A 5 -6.62 26.66 -3.93
CA ALA A 5 -6.75 25.62 -2.91
C ALA A 5 -8.12 24.91 -2.92
N GLY A 6 -9.18 25.61 -3.31
CA GLY A 6 -10.55 25.08 -3.43
C GLY A 6 -10.91 24.63 -4.84
N SER A 7 -9.97 24.71 -5.79
CA SER A 7 -10.20 24.24 -7.16
C SER A 7 -10.58 22.77 -7.17
N GLU A 8 -11.44 22.41 -8.12
CA GLU A 8 -11.90 21.05 -8.36
C GLU A 8 -11.14 20.36 -9.49
N GLU A 9 -10.15 21.03 -10.07
CA GLU A 9 -9.34 20.52 -11.17
C GLU A 9 -8.09 19.79 -10.64
N PRO A 10 -8.11 18.44 -10.61
CA PRO A 10 -6.96 17.67 -10.16
C PRO A 10 -5.88 17.72 -11.23
N LEU A 11 -4.62 17.70 -10.79
CA LEU A 11 -3.48 17.68 -11.68
C LEU A 11 -2.44 16.69 -11.17
N MET A 12 -2.00 15.79 -12.04
CA MET A 12 -0.90 14.89 -11.76
C MET A 12 0.40 15.49 -12.29
N LEU A 13 1.44 15.49 -11.44
CA LEU A 13 2.77 15.85 -11.90
C LEU A 13 3.38 14.68 -12.67
N PRO A 14 3.98 14.91 -13.84
CA PRO A 14 4.80 13.90 -14.49
C PRO A 14 5.90 13.41 -13.56
N MET A 15 6.14 12.10 -13.55
CA MET A 15 7.15 11.50 -12.68
C MET A 15 8.57 11.67 -13.26
N GLU A 16 8.67 11.76 -14.58
CA GLU A 16 9.94 11.87 -15.31
C GLU A 16 10.41 13.33 -15.42
N ALA A 17 11.71 13.53 -15.24
CA ALA A 17 12.34 14.86 -15.26
C ALA A 17 12.12 15.60 -16.59
N ILE A 18 12.21 14.88 -17.71
CA ILE A 18 12.07 15.45 -19.05
C ILE A 18 10.63 15.92 -19.32
N GLU A 19 9.64 15.22 -18.78
CA GLU A 19 8.22 15.58 -18.90
C GLU A 19 7.86 16.73 -17.95
N LEU A 20 8.56 16.87 -16.83
CA LEU A 20 8.34 17.97 -15.89
C LEU A 20 8.66 19.34 -16.49
N ASP A 21 9.71 19.45 -17.31
CA ASP A 21 10.05 20.73 -17.93
C ASP A 21 9.00 21.15 -18.97
N ALA A 22 8.51 20.21 -19.78
CA ALA A 22 7.38 20.46 -20.69
C ALA A 22 6.10 20.83 -19.92
N PHE A 23 5.82 20.15 -18.81
CA PHE A 23 4.72 20.47 -17.92
C PHE A 23 4.82 21.87 -17.33
N ARG A 24 5.99 22.29 -16.85
CA ARG A 24 6.22 23.63 -16.29
C ARG A 24 5.96 24.71 -17.31
N HIS A 25 6.38 24.50 -18.56
CA HIS A 25 6.12 25.44 -19.63
C HIS A 25 4.63 25.51 -19.98
N HIS A 26 3.95 24.36 -20.06
CA HIS A 26 2.52 24.31 -20.36
C HIS A 26 1.65 25.01 -19.29
N TYR A 27 2.08 25.02 -18.03
CA TYR A 27 1.36 25.63 -16.91
C TYR A 27 2.09 26.86 -16.32
N GLU A 28 2.89 27.57 -17.10
CA GLU A 28 3.72 28.68 -16.60
C GLU A 28 2.92 29.83 -15.98
N SER A 29 1.69 30.03 -16.47
CA SER A 29 0.74 31.03 -15.99
C SER A 29 -0.11 30.57 -14.79
N ASN A 30 0.06 29.33 -14.33
CA ASN A 30 -0.81 28.73 -13.34
C ASN A 30 -0.09 28.45 -12.03
N THR A 31 -0.84 28.49 -10.94
CA THR A 31 -0.36 28.13 -9.60
C THR A 31 -0.87 26.75 -9.19
N PHE A 32 -0.06 25.99 -8.45
CA PHE A 32 -0.44 24.69 -7.92
C PHE A 32 -0.72 24.78 -6.43
N TRP A 33 -1.72 24.03 -5.96
CA TRP A 33 -2.18 24.12 -4.58
C TRP A 33 -2.44 22.74 -3.96
N CYS A 34 -2.15 22.63 -2.66
CA CYS A 34 -2.45 21.48 -1.83
C CYS A 34 -3.94 21.49 -1.50
N GLY A 35 -4.75 20.95 -2.41
CA GLY A 35 -6.20 21.13 -2.39
C GLY A 35 -6.88 20.67 -1.11
N THR A 36 -7.84 21.45 -0.63
CA THR A 36 -8.66 21.10 0.55
C THR A 36 -9.56 19.88 0.25
N LEU A 37 -10.04 19.75 -0.99
CA LEU A 37 -10.76 18.59 -1.47
C LEU A 37 -9.91 17.31 -1.57
N LEU A 38 -8.60 17.39 -1.33
CA LEU A 38 -7.69 16.23 -1.20
C LEU A 38 -7.38 15.91 0.28
N GLY A 39 -8.07 16.54 1.23
CA GLY A 39 -7.66 16.59 2.64
C GLY A 39 -6.32 17.32 2.84
N GLY A 40 -5.97 18.24 1.93
CA GLY A 40 -4.77 19.06 1.97
C GLY A 40 -4.92 20.31 2.84
N CYS A 41 -3.80 20.99 3.09
CA CYS A 41 -3.75 22.18 3.95
C CYS A 41 -4.12 23.49 3.26
N GLY A 42 -4.36 23.49 1.95
CA GLY A 42 -4.58 24.71 1.16
C GLY A 42 -3.33 25.52 0.85
N GLY A 43 -2.14 25.05 1.22
CA GLY A 43 -0.87 25.73 0.92
C GLY A 43 -0.49 25.64 -0.57
N GLN A 44 0.18 26.67 -1.08
CA GLN A 44 0.71 26.67 -2.45
C GLN A 44 1.82 25.61 -2.59
N LEU A 45 1.85 24.97 -3.75
CA LEU A 45 2.79 23.93 -4.12
C LEU A 45 3.74 24.42 -5.21
N THR A 46 4.98 23.95 -5.11
CA THR A 46 5.99 23.99 -6.15
C THR A 46 6.27 22.59 -6.69
N THR A 47 6.97 22.51 -7.82
CA THR A 47 7.37 21.24 -8.44
C THR A 47 8.83 20.96 -8.11
N LYS A 48 9.13 19.79 -7.53
CA LYS A 48 10.51 19.37 -7.30
C LYS A 48 10.97 18.46 -8.43
N LEU A 49 11.91 18.98 -9.22
CA LEU A 49 12.62 18.24 -10.26
C LEU A 49 13.64 17.31 -9.60
N TYR A 50 13.56 16.04 -9.95
CA TYR A 50 14.54 15.03 -9.59
C TYR A 50 14.92 14.25 -10.83
N THR A 51 16.22 14.03 -11.02
CA THR A 51 16.75 13.20 -12.11
C THR A 51 17.05 11.77 -11.65
N ASP A 52 16.88 11.48 -10.36
CA ASP A 52 17.25 10.24 -9.69
C ASP A 52 16.10 9.60 -8.87
N ARG A 53 14.94 10.27 -8.81
CA ARG A 53 13.69 9.79 -8.20
C ARG A 53 12.50 10.47 -8.88
N ALA A 54 11.29 9.98 -8.61
CA ALA A 54 10.08 10.58 -9.17
C ALA A 54 9.93 12.06 -8.76
N CYS A 55 9.68 12.89 -9.76
CA CYS A 55 9.26 14.27 -9.56
C CYS A 55 7.94 14.30 -8.78
N HIS A 56 7.77 15.28 -7.89
CA HIS A 56 6.55 15.43 -7.11
C HIS A 56 6.28 16.88 -6.73
N PHE A 57 5.03 17.17 -6.39
CA PHE A 57 4.68 18.43 -5.76
C PHE A 57 5.23 18.52 -4.34
N ALA A 58 5.73 19.68 -3.96
CA ALA A 58 6.17 19.99 -2.61
C ALA A 58 5.60 21.34 -2.17
N HIS A 59 5.39 21.52 -0.87
CA HIS A 59 5.04 22.83 -0.33
C HIS A 59 6.19 23.82 -0.53
N HIS A 60 5.85 25.08 -0.71
CA HIS A 60 6.82 26.14 -0.51
C HIS A 60 7.36 26.09 0.93
N PRO A 61 8.66 26.34 1.15
CA PRO A 61 9.20 26.47 2.50
C PRO A 61 8.53 27.64 3.22
N ASP A 62 8.30 27.51 4.53
CA ASP A 62 7.80 28.62 5.35
C ASP A 62 8.81 29.78 5.33
N PRO A 63 8.39 31.05 5.47
CA PRO A 63 9.30 32.20 5.54
C PRO A 63 10.38 32.04 6.62
N ASP A 64 10.04 31.34 7.70
CA ASP A 64 10.93 31.08 8.86
C ASP A 64 11.82 29.83 8.68
N GLY A 65 11.77 29.17 7.50
CA GLY A 65 12.57 27.99 7.19
C GLY A 65 12.14 26.70 7.89
N LEU A 66 11.02 26.73 8.62
CA LEU A 66 10.46 25.54 9.27
C LEU A 66 9.84 24.58 8.24
N PRO A 67 9.87 23.26 8.48
CA PRO A 67 9.20 22.30 7.62
C PRO A 67 7.68 22.52 7.66
N HIS A 68 7.08 22.84 6.52
CA HIS A 68 5.62 23.00 6.41
C HIS A 68 4.91 21.69 6.84
N VAL A 69 4.14 21.75 7.92
CA VAL A 69 3.41 20.59 8.46
C VAL A 69 2.07 20.44 7.72
N CYS A 70 1.99 19.47 6.81
CA CYS A 70 0.75 19.12 6.13
C CYS A 70 0.13 17.86 6.76
N GLY A 71 -1.09 17.99 7.29
CA GLY A 71 -1.85 16.89 7.89
C GLY A 71 -2.38 15.84 6.89
N ARG A 72 -2.16 16.05 5.58
CA ARG A 72 -2.61 15.14 4.52
C ARG A 72 -1.96 13.76 4.67
N ARG A 73 -2.78 12.74 4.91
CA ARG A 73 -2.36 11.34 5.10
C ARG A 73 -2.26 10.57 3.79
N ALA A 74 -3.17 10.79 2.85
CA ALA A 74 -3.18 10.14 1.55
C ALA A 74 -2.24 10.85 0.56
N ARG A 75 -1.15 10.18 0.16
CA ARG A 75 -0.08 10.74 -0.71
C ARG A 75 0.07 10.02 -2.05
N GLY A 76 -0.74 9.00 -2.31
CA GLY A 76 -0.71 8.23 -3.54
C GLY A 76 -1.40 8.93 -4.70
N VAL A 77 -1.10 8.49 -5.93
CA VAL A 77 -1.72 8.98 -7.16
C VAL A 77 -3.25 8.79 -7.15
N ASN A 78 -3.75 7.79 -6.42
CA ASN A 78 -5.17 7.50 -6.23
C ASN A 78 -5.91 8.43 -5.25
N SER A 79 -5.19 9.27 -4.49
CA SER A 79 -5.82 10.16 -3.50
C SER A 79 -6.64 11.31 -4.11
N ALA A 80 -6.63 11.44 -5.44
CA ALA A 80 -7.42 12.42 -6.18
C ALA A 80 -8.49 11.78 -7.07
N ASP A 81 -8.70 10.47 -6.97
CA ASP A 81 -9.55 9.73 -7.92
C ASP A 81 -11.00 10.22 -7.89
N HIS A 82 -11.51 10.62 -6.72
CA HIS A 82 -12.85 11.22 -6.58
C HIS A 82 -13.03 12.51 -7.38
N LEU A 83 -11.97 13.30 -7.57
CA LEU A 83 -12.02 14.53 -8.36
C LEU A 83 -12.04 14.23 -9.86
N TYR A 84 -11.27 13.22 -10.30
CA TYR A 84 -11.32 12.76 -11.68
C TYR A 84 -12.67 12.12 -12.00
N VAL A 85 -13.27 11.38 -11.07
CA VAL A 85 -14.63 10.84 -11.19
C VAL A 85 -15.64 11.96 -11.34
N ARG A 86 -15.59 12.97 -10.45
CA ARG A 86 -16.48 14.15 -10.54
C ARG A 86 -16.33 14.86 -11.88
N SER A 87 -15.11 15.21 -12.28
CA SER A 87 -14.87 15.94 -13.54
C SER A 87 -15.37 15.16 -14.75
N ALA A 88 -15.09 13.85 -14.82
CA ALA A 88 -15.54 13.02 -15.91
C ALA A 88 -17.07 12.86 -15.95
N ALA A 89 -17.70 12.65 -14.80
CA ALA A 89 -19.16 12.56 -14.69
C ALA A 89 -19.85 13.89 -15.02
N ALA A 90 -19.30 15.02 -14.57
CA ALA A 90 -19.82 16.35 -14.88
C ALA A 90 -19.77 16.63 -16.39
N ALA A 91 -18.65 16.34 -17.05
CA ALA A 91 -18.54 16.50 -18.49
C ALA A 91 -19.50 15.57 -19.26
N TRP A 92 -19.62 14.32 -18.81
CA TRP A 92 -20.50 13.32 -19.41
C TRP A 92 -21.99 13.67 -19.30
N LEU A 93 -22.43 14.17 -18.14
CA LEU A 93 -23.82 14.62 -17.89
C LEU A 93 -24.11 15.95 -18.59
N ALA A 94 -23.19 16.92 -18.55
CA ALA A 94 -23.34 18.19 -19.25
C ALA A 94 -23.46 17.99 -20.77
N GLY A 95 -22.71 17.04 -21.34
CA GLY A 95 -22.84 16.65 -22.76
C GLY A 95 -24.23 16.10 -23.13
N ARG A 96 -25.05 15.75 -22.14
CA ARG A 96 -26.44 15.28 -22.28
C ARG A 96 -27.47 16.32 -21.82
N GLY A 97 -27.03 17.53 -21.48
CA GLY A 97 -27.90 18.60 -20.99
C GLY A 97 -28.39 18.39 -19.55
N GLU A 98 -27.75 17.50 -18.79
CA GLU A 98 -28.08 17.24 -17.39
C GLU A 98 -27.14 18.01 -16.46
N GLU A 99 -27.70 18.66 -15.44
CA GLU A 99 -26.94 19.32 -14.38
C GLU A 99 -26.83 18.41 -13.15
N ALA A 100 -25.60 18.21 -12.68
CA ALA A 100 -25.30 17.24 -11.63
C ALA A 100 -24.78 17.91 -10.36
N ILE A 101 -25.27 17.43 -9.22
CA ILE A 101 -24.82 17.76 -7.87
C ILE A 101 -23.89 16.66 -7.38
N PHE A 102 -22.76 17.06 -6.80
CA PHE A 102 -21.73 16.15 -6.32
C PHE A 102 -21.53 16.30 -4.81
N GLU A 103 -21.59 15.19 -4.09
CA GLU A 103 -21.35 15.12 -2.65
C GLU A 103 -20.27 14.09 -2.34
N TYR A 104 -19.37 14.42 -1.41
CA TYR A 104 -18.34 13.50 -0.95
C TYR A 104 -18.79 12.86 0.36
N ALA A 105 -19.39 11.69 0.27
CA ALA A 105 -19.83 10.93 1.44
C ALA A 105 -18.64 10.24 2.12
N GLY A 106 -18.62 10.23 3.46
CA GLY A 106 -17.56 9.57 4.23
C GLY A 106 -17.84 9.56 5.73
N SER A 107 -17.24 8.58 6.42
CA SER A 107 -17.14 8.58 7.88
C SER A 107 -15.84 9.29 8.31
N ALA A 108 -15.77 9.74 9.57
CA ALA A 108 -14.56 10.38 10.12
C ALA A 108 -13.30 9.47 10.04
N GLU A 109 -13.49 8.16 9.88
CA GLU A 109 -12.43 7.16 9.83
C GLU A 109 -11.98 6.83 8.39
N ALA A 110 -12.82 7.05 7.38
CA ALA A 110 -12.52 6.75 5.99
C ALA A 110 -11.71 7.89 5.34
N PRO A 111 -10.80 7.60 4.39
CA PRO A 111 -10.14 8.64 3.61
C PRO A 111 -11.14 9.56 2.90
N PHE A 112 -10.84 10.86 2.85
CA PHE A 112 -11.67 11.81 2.11
C PHE A 112 -11.76 11.39 0.64
N GLY A 113 -12.97 11.46 0.05
CA GLY A 113 -13.22 11.01 -1.32
C GLY A 113 -13.39 9.51 -1.49
N SER A 114 -13.54 8.74 -0.40
CA SER A 114 -13.82 7.29 -0.47
C SER A 114 -15.14 6.97 -1.17
N VAL A 115 -16.14 7.86 -1.05
CA VAL A 115 -17.43 7.75 -1.75
C VAL A 115 -17.77 9.09 -2.41
N VAL A 116 -18.27 9.01 -3.63
CA VAL A 116 -18.80 10.15 -4.40
C VAL A 116 -20.25 9.87 -4.75
N ASP A 117 -21.14 10.70 -4.24
CA ASP A 117 -22.54 10.73 -4.63
C ASP A 117 -22.73 11.74 -5.77
N ILE A 118 -23.33 11.26 -6.85
CA ILE A 118 -23.60 12.02 -8.07
C ILE A 118 -25.11 12.00 -8.26
N ARG A 119 -25.76 13.16 -8.19
CA ARG A 119 -27.22 13.28 -8.29
C ARG A 119 -27.58 14.25 -9.40
N TRP A 120 -28.57 13.90 -10.22
CA TRP A 120 -29.17 14.79 -11.22
C TRP A 120 -30.69 14.57 -11.22
N PRO A 121 -31.49 15.38 -11.92
CA PRO A 121 -32.96 15.33 -11.81
C PRO A 121 -33.59 13.94 -12.04
N HIS A 122 -32.96 13.11 -12.87
CA HIS A 122 -33.50 11.83 -13.31
C HIS A 122 -32.72 10.61 -12.80
N GLY A 123 -31.82 10.78 -11.82
CA GLY A 123 -31.10 9.63 -11.26
C GLY A 123 -29.96 9.99 -10.31
N ALA A 124 -29.37 8.94 -9.71
CA ALA A 124 -28.18 9.07 -8.91
C ALA A 124 -27.22 7.87 -9.08
N LEU A 125 -25.92 8.15 -9.02
CA LEU A 125 -24.86 7.15 -8.89
C LEU A 125 -24.17 7.32 -7.54
N ARG A 126 -23.81 6.21 -6.92
CA ARG A 126 -22.91 6.20 -5.76
C ARG A 126 -21.63 5.45 -6.12
N VAL A 127 -20.52 6.20 -6.19
CA VAL A 127 -19.22 5.65 -6.56
C VAL A 127 -18.41 5.35 -5.31
N HIS A 128 -18.12 4.07 -5.06
CA HIS A 128 -17.25 3.63 -3.96
C HIS A 128 -15.82 3.44 -4.47
N LEU A 129 -14.88 4.25 -4.03
CA LEU A 129 -13.47 4.20 -4.47
C LEU A 129 -12.55 3.52 -3.45
N ASP A 130 -12.95 3.41 -2.19
CA ASP A 130 -12.16 2.81 -1.12
C ASP A 130 -12.92 1.66 -0.44
N GLN A 131 -12.21 0.56 -0.17
CA GLN A 131 -12.76 -0.61 0.52
C GLN A 131 -13.07 -0.36 2.00
N ALA A 132 -12.60 0.75 2.58
CA ALA A 132 -12.91 1.17 3.94
C ALA A 132 -14.40 1.51 4.13
N VAL A 133 -15.13 1.82 3.06
CA VAL A 133 -16.57 2.09 3.10
C VAL A 133 -17.30 0.97 2.36
N PRO A 134 -18.12 0.15 3.05
CA PRO A 134 -18.84 -0.95 2.42
C PRO A 134 -19.82 -0.40 1.36
N PRO A 135 -20.01 -1.12 0.24
CA PRO A 135 -20.99 -0.76 -0.79
C PRO A 135 -22.42 -0.66 -0.23
N ALA A 136 -23.15 0.38 -0.62
CA ALA A 136 -24.58 0.49 -0.35
C ALA A 136 -25.37 -0.08 -1.54
N TRP A 137 -25.89 -1.30 -1.41
CA TRP A 137 -26.55 -2.03 -2.51
C TRP A 137 -28.03 -1.72 -2.68
N ASP A 138 -28.71 -1.38 -1.58
CA ASP A 138 -30.18 -1.28 -1.51
C ASP A 138 -30.65 0.16 -1.27
N GLN A 139 -29.82 1.15 -1.59
CA GLN A 139 -30.24 2.54 -1.51
C GLN A 139 -31.08 2.89 -2.74
N GLU A 140 -32.37 3.08 -2.50
CA GLU A 140 -33.34 3.40 -3.55
C GLU A 140 -32.90 4.63 -4.36
N GLY A 141 -32.88 4.49 -5.69
CA GLY A 141 -32.49 5.55 -6.63
C GLY A 141 -31.00 5.77 -6.84
N HIS A 142 -30.11 5.06 -6.12
CA HIS A 142 -28.65 5.16 -6.31
C HIS A 142 -28.08 3.88 -6.91
N GLU A 143 -27.57 3.96 -8.15
CA GLU A 143 -26.86 2.83 -8.76
C GLU A 143 -25.40 2.78 -8.22
N PRO A 144 -24.98 1.67 -7.59
CA PRO A 144 -23.64 1.54 -7.04
C PRO A 144 -22.59 1.26 -8.12
N VAL A 145 -21.50 2.04 -8.12
CA VAL A 145 -20.34 1.85 -9.00
C VAL A 145 -19.10 1.64 -8.15
N LEU A 146 -18.39 0.53 -8.35
CA LEU A 146 -17.36 0.08 -7.41
C LEU A 146 -15.95 0.15 -7.98
N GLY A 147 -15.04 0.78 -7.25
CA GLY A 147 -13.61 0.76 -7.53
C GLY A 147 -13.08 -0.67 -7.57
N VAL A 148 -12.04 -0.91 -8.37
CA VAL A 148 -11.41 -2.24 -8.50
C VAL A 148 -10.93 -2.84 -7.17
N SER A 149 -10.62 -2.01 -6.18
CA SER A 149 -10.19 -2.43 -4.85
C SER A 149 -11.35 -2.77 -3.91
N VAL A 150 -12.59 -2.41 -4.25
CA VAL A 150 -13.75 -2.66 -3.40
C VAL A 150 -14.20 -4.10 -3.61
N PRO A 151 -14.16 -4.98 -2.60
CA PRO A 151 -14.54 -6.38 -2.78
C PRO A 151 -16.04 -6.51 -3.07
N VAL A 152 -16.39 -7.48 -3.92
CA VAL A 152 -17.77 -7.92 -4.15
C VAL A 152 -17.79 -9.42 -3.96
N ASP A 153 -18.70 -9.90 -3.12
CA ASP A 153 -18.83 -11.33 -2.91
C ASP A 153 -19.59 -12.00 -4.07
N ARG A 154 -19.39 -13.31 -4.18
CA ARG A 154 -19.95 -14.09 -5.29
C ARG A 154 -21.48 -14.14 -5.28
N ASP A 155 -22.12 -14.08 -4.11
CA ASP A 155 -23.59 -14.15 -4.02
C ASP A 155 -24.19 -12.85 -4.57
N THR A 156 -23.61 -11.71 -4.22
CA THR A 156 -24.00 -10.42 -4.80
C THR A 156 -23.94 -10.41 -6.33
N LEU A 157 -22.89 -10.97 -6.94
CA LEU A 157 -22.78 -11.09 -8.41
C LEU A 157 -23.80 -12.07 -9.01
N ILE A 158 -24.17 -13.13 -8.28
CA ILE A 158 -25.18 -14.09 -8.71
C ILE A 158 -26.57 -13.46 -8.64
N ASP A 159 -26.87 -12.73 -7.58
CA ASP A 159 -28.18 -12.15 -7.32
C ASP A 159 -28.45 -10.93 -8.21
N ARG A 160 -27.46 -10.03 -8.34
CA ARG A 160 -27.56 -8.81 -9.18
C ARG A 160 -27.21 -9.04 -10.66
N TRP A 161 -26.69 -10.23 -11.00
CA TRP A 161 -26.20 -10.64 -12.33
C TRP A 161 -24.96 -9.92 -12.83
N TYR A 162 -24.82 -8.64 -12.49
CA TYR A 162 -23.64 -7.83 -12.74
C TYR A 162 -23.49 -6.73 -11.68
N VAL A 163 -22.30 -6.15 -11.62
CA VAL A 163 -22.01 -4.91 -10.89
C VAL A 163 -21.20 -3.98 -11.77
N HIS A 164 -21.38 -2.67 -11.59
CA HIS A 164 -20.56 -1.68 -12.24
C HIS A 164 -19.22 -1.52 -11.55
N ARG A 165 -18.15 -1.51 -12.34
CA ARG A 165 -16.79 -1.24 -11.89
C ARG A 165 -16.32 0.12 -12.38
N ILE A 166 -15.41 0.73 -11.63
CA ILE A 166 -14.69 1.91 -12.07
C ILE A 166 -13.19 1.71 -11.87
N ARG A 167 -12.42 2.11 -12.88
CA ARG A 167 -10.97 2.25 -12.77
C ARG A 167 -10.52 3.55 -13.41
N LEU A 168 -9.35 4.03 -13.00
CA LEU A 168 -8.77 5.27 -13.49
C LEU A 168 -7.41 4.97 -14.12
N ASP A 169 -7.34 5.05 -15.44
CA ASP A 169 -6.11 4.79 -16.20
C ASP A 169 -5.30 6.10 -16.28
N SER A 170 -4.00 6.05 -15.96
CA SER A 170 -3.14 7.24 -16.03
C SER A 170 -2.75 7.52 -17.47
N VAL A 171 -3.05 8.71 -17.99
CA VAL A 171 -2.73 9.14 -19.35
C VAL A 171 -2.11 10.53 -19.29
N GLY A 172 -0.78 10.59 -19.44
CA GLY A 172 -0.01 11.83 -19.26
C GLY A 172 -0.20 12.39 -17.85
N THR A 173 -0.68 13.64 -17.75
CA THR A 173 -0.88 14.37 -16.48
C THR A 173 -2.28 14.22 -15.91
N ALA A 174 -3.13 13.40 -16.52
CA ALA A 174 -4.52 13.21 -16.15
C ALA A 174 -4.84 11.73 -15.93
N ARG A 175 -6.00 11.46 -15.34
CA ARG A 175 -6.55 10.12 -15.21
C ARG A 175 -7.86 10.02 -15.99
N ARG A 176 -7.99 8.99 -16.82
CA ARG A 176 -9.20 8.71 -17.60
C ARG A 176 -10.04 7.66 -16.90
N VAL A 177 -11.32 7.97 -16.73
CA VAL A 177 -12.30 7.06 -16.15
C VAL A 177 -12.66 5.96 -17.16
N ARG A 178 -12.69 4.72 -16.69
CA ARG A 178 -13.22 3.56 -17.41
C ARG A 178 -14.30 2.91 -16.55
N ILE A 179 -15.44 2.62 -17.17
CA ILE A 179 -16.55 1.91 -16.54
C ILE A 179 -16.48 0.45 -16.95
N GLY A 180 -16.54 -0.44 -15.98
CA GLY A 180 -16.50 -1.88 -16.18
C GLY A 180 -17.82 -2.54 -15.84
N THR A 181 -18.04 -3.74 -16.39
CA THR A 181 -19.12 -4.64 -15.98
C THR A 181 -18.51 -5.94 -15.55
N GLU A 182 -18.62 -6.23 -14.25
CA GLU A 182 -18.24 -7.51 -13.69
C GLU A 182 -19.50 -8.36 -13.55
N ALA A 183 -19.45 -9.60 -14.05
CA ALA A 183 -20.54 -10.56 -14.00
C ALA A 183 -20.02 -11.93 -13.57
N PHE A 184 -20.88 -12.74 -12.97
CA PHE A 184 -20.47 -14.04 -12.47
C PHE A 184 -19.89 -14.94 -13.58
N GLY A 185 -18.65 -15.42 -13.37
CA GLY A 185 -17.96 -16.33 -14.29
C GLY A 185 -17.45 -15.69 -15.59
N ARG A 186 -17.33 -14.36 -15.62
CA ARG A 186 -16.79 -13.59 -16.76
C ARG A 186 -15.76 -12.58 -16.27
N ASP A 187 -14.75 -12.31 -17.09
CA ASP A 187 -13.83 -11.21 -16.83
C ASP A 187 -14.55 -9.86 -16.93
N THR A 188 -14.06 -8.86 -16.21
CA THR A 188 -14.62 -7.50 -16.29
C THR A 188 -14.36 -6.89 -17.66
N GLU A 189 -15.42 -6.56 -18.38
CA GLU A 189 -15.36 -5.82 -19.64
C GLU A 189 -15.33 -4.32 -19.36
N TRP A 190 -14.42 -3.56 -19.99
CA TRP A 190 -14.17 -2.15 -19.69
C TRP A 190 -14.48 -1.24 -20.88
N PHE A 191 -15.16 -0.13 -20.62
CA PHE A 191 -15.69 0.83 -21.60
C PHE A 191 -15.31 2.27 -21.22
N THR A 192 -15.33 3.20 -22.20
CA THR A 192 -15.31 4.64 -21.88
C THR A 192 -16.66 5.07 -21.33
N LEU A 193 -16.72 6.25 -20.69
CA LEU A 193 -18.01 6.84 -20.33
C LEU A 193 -18.87 7.15 -21.57
N ASP A 194 -18.27 7.50 -22.70
CA ASP A 194 -19.00 7.79 -23.94
C ASP A 194 -19.69 6.55 -24.53
N ASP A 195 -19.15 5.36 -24.27
CA ASP A 195 -19.77 4.08 -24.62
C ASP A 195 -20.93 3.70 -23.66
N CYS A 196 -21.10 4.42 -22.55
CA CYS A 196 -22.13 4.16 -21.55
C CYS A 196 -23.35 5.05 -21.75
N ASP A 197 -24.51 4.52 -21.35
CA ASP A 197 -25.78 5.22 -21.43
C ASP A 197 -26.51 5.22 -20.09
N MET A 198 -27.46 6.14 -19.93
CA MET A 198 -28.37 6.15 -18.80
C MET A 198 -29.72 5.58 -19.22
N THR A 199 -30.17 4.56 -18.51
CA THR A 199 -31.48 3.94 -18.72
C THR A 199 -32.35 4.12 -17.48
N GLU A 200 -33.64 3.79 -17.58
CA GLU A 200 -34.55 3.76 -16.42
C GLU A 200 -34.06 2.84 -15.29
N ARG A 201 -33.17 1.89 -15.60
CA ARG A 201 -32.55 0.97 -14.64
C ARG A 201 -31.21 1.46 -14.08
N GLY A 202 -30.81 2.69 -14.40
CA GLY A 202 -29.51 3.23 -14.03
C GLY A 202 -28.49 3.15 -15.17
N LEU A 203 -27.21 3.21 -14.78
CA LEU A 203 -26.07 3.19 -15.69
C LEU A 203 -26.08 1.91 -16.52
N SER A 204 -25.86 2.02 -17.82
CA SER A 204 -25.84 0.88 -18.74
C SER A 204 -24.57 0.91 -19.57
N THR A 205 -23.85 -0.20 -19.57
CA THR A 205 -22.71 -0.43 -20.47
C THR A 205 -23.15 -1.35 -21.61
N PRO A 206 -22.37 -1.45 -22.71
CA PRO A 206 -22.65 -2.42 -23.77
C PRO A 206 -22.70 -3.87 -23.26
N ALA A 207 -21.92 -4.21 -22.22
CA ALA A 207 -21.97 -5.53 -21.59
C ALA A 207 -23.26 -5.74 -20.77
N VAL A 208 -23.72 -4.71 -20.05
CA VAL A 208 -25.00 -4.76 -19.34
C VAL A 208 -26.15 -4.95 -20.32
N GLN A 209 -26.17 -4.21 -21.43
CA GLN A 209 -27.16 -4.39 -22.49
C GLN A 209 -27.20 -5.83 -22.99
N ARG A 210 -26.05 -6.42 -23.33
CA ARG A 210 -25.98 -7.84 -23.72
C ARG A 210 -26.48 -8.81 -22.65
N ILE A 211 -26.18 -8.55 -21.37
CA ILE A 211 -26.66 -9.39 -20.26
C ILE A 211 -28.18 -9.28 -20.13
N ILE A 212 -28.74 -8.08 -20.23
CA ILE A 212 -30.19 -7.85 -20.16
C ILE A 212 -30.87 -8.44 -21.39
N GLU A 213 -30.34 -8.21 -22.59
CA GLU A 213 -30.83 -8.78 -23.85
C GLU A 213 -30.81 -10.30 -23.82
N ALA A 214 -29.72 -10.94 -23.41
CA ALA A 214 -29.66 -12.40 -23.30
C ALA A 214 -30.69 -12.99 -22.32
N ARG A 215 -31.20 -12.18 -21.39
CA ARG A 215 -32.23 -12.58 -20.43
C ARG A 215 -33.64 -12.16 -20.84
N SER A 216 -33.77 -11.13 -21.66
CA SER A 216 -35.05 -10.60 -22.16
C SER A 216 -35.45 -11.23 -23.49
N ALA A 217 -34.46 -11.53 -24.34
CA ALA A 217 -34.58 -12.34 -25.55
C ALA A 217 -34.79 -13.79 -25.13
N ALA A 218 -36.06 -14.12 -24.92
CA ALA A 218 -36.56 -15.44 -24.56
C ALA A 218 -36.22 -15.91 -23.13
N ALA A 219 -37.25 -15.89 -22.27
CA ALA A 219 -37.52 -17.11 -21.53
C ALA A 219 -37.47 -18.26 -22.55
N PRO A 220 -36.66 -19.32 -22.34
CA PRO A 220 -36.78 -20.50 -23.17
C PRO A 220 -38.26 -20.80 -23.25
N ALA A 221 -38.80 -20.94 -24.48
CA ALA A 221 -40.19 -21.33 -24.71
C ALA A 221 -40.55 -22.32 -23.63
N LYS A 222 -41.53 -21.95 -22.76
CA LYS A 222 -41.90 -22.68 -21.53
C LYS A 222 -41.45 -24.10 -21.72
N TRP A 223 -40.40 -24.49 -20.99
CA TRP A 223 -40.01 -25.88 -20.91
C TRP A 223 -41.31 -26.59 -20.58
N ARG A 224 -41.94 -27.18 -21.59
CA ARG A 224 -42.93 -28.21 -21.33
C ARG A 224 -42.08 -29.19 -20.55
N PRO A 225 -42.44 -29.55 -19.32
CA PRO A 225 -41.85 -30.74 -18.77
C PRO A 225 -42.29 -31.84 -19.74
N GLY A 226 -41.43 -32.13 -20.74
CA GLY A 226 -41.25 -33.49 -21.17
C GLY A 226 -41.02 -34.22 -19.86
N GLN A 227 -41.90 -35.16 -19.58
CA GLN A 227 -41.92 -35.98 -18.39
C GLN A 227 -40.53 -36.62 -18.21
N SER A 228 -39.59 -35.87 -17.68
CA SER A 228 -38.37 -36.36 -17.10
C SER A 228 -38.81 -36.70 -15.69
N THR A 229 -39.01 -37.98 -15.45
CA THR A 229 -39.12 -38.59 -14.13
C THR A 229 -37.82 -38.31 -13.37
N ASP A 230 -37.63 -37.07 -12.93
CA ASP A 230 -36.52 -36.69 -12.07
C ASP A 230 -36.76 -37.41 -10.75
N THR A 231 -35.90 -38.37 -10.44
CA THR A 231 -36.10 -39.21 -9.27
C THR A 231 -35.83 -38.39 -8.01
N ALA A 232 -36.39 -38.80 -6.86
CA ALA A 232 -36.00 -38.21 -5.58
C ALA A 232 -34.47 -38.25 -5.36
N GLN A 233 -33.81 -39.27 -5.92
CA GLN A 233 -32.36 -39.44 -5.95
C GLN A 233 -31.65 -38.35 -6.77
N ASP A 234 -32.18 -37.94 -7.92
CA ASP A 234 -31.60 -36.86 -8.72
C ASP A 234 -31.66 -35.50 -8.00
N THR A 235 -32.73 -35.26 -7.23
CA THR A 235 -32.83 -34.05 -6.39
C THR A 235 -31.79 -34.08 -5.27
N ARG A 236 -31.61 -35.23 -4.60
CA ARG A 236 -30.60 -35.40 -3.55
C ARG A 236 -29.17 -35.25 -4.09
N ALA A 237 -28.90 -35.78 -5.28
CA ALA A 237 -27.62 -35.65 -5.95
C ALA A 237 -27.23 -34.18 -6.21
N ARG A 238 -28.16 -33.36 -6.71
CA ARG A 238 -27.90 -31.93 -6.93
C ARG A 238 -27.66 -31.18 -5.62
N GLU A 239 -28.32 -31.58 -4.55
CA GLU A 239 -28.11 -31.00 -3.23
C GLU A 239 -26.72 -31.32 -2.67
N LEU A 240 -26.24 -32.55 -2.81
CA LEU A 240 -24.87 -32.92 -2.42
C LEU A 240 -23.82 -32.13 -3.22
N LEU A 241 -24.04 -31.91 -4.52
CA LEU A 241 -23.15 -31.06 -5.33
C LEU A 241 -23.07 -29.62 -4.78
N ARG A 242 -24.21 -29.03 -4.37
CA ARG A 242 -24.24 -27.70 -3.74
C ARG A 242 -23.53 -27.69 -2.39
N LYS A 243 -23.77 -28.71 -1.55
CA LYS A 243 -23.12 -28.84 -0.24
C LYS A 243 -21.60 -28.99 -0.37
N LEU A 244 -21.11 -29.70 -1.38
CA LEU A 244 -19.67 -29.81 -1.64
C LEU A 244 -19.06 -28.46 -2.05
N LEU A 245 -19.77 -27.69 -2.89
CA LEU A 245 -19.34 -26.33 -3.24
C LEU A 245 -19.35 -25.40 -2.02
N TYR A 246 -20.35 -25.52 -1.16
CA TYR A 246 -20.43 -24.76 0.09
C TYR A 246 -19.28 -25.11 1.03
N ALA A 247 -18.98 -26.39 1.24
CA ALA A 247 -17.85 -26.85 2.06
C ALA A 247 -16.51 -26.30 1.56
N ARG A 248 -16.32 -26.28 0.23
CA ARG A 248 -15.13 -25.67 -0.39
C ARG A 248 -15.06 -24.16 -0.18
N ARG A 249 -16.20 -23.47 -0.24
CA ARG A 249 -16.29 -22.01 -0.02
C ARG A 249 -15.94 -21.63 1.42
N THR A 250 -16.39 -22.41 2.40
CA THR A 250 -16.10 -22.17 3.82
C THR A 250 -14.79 -22.82 4.27
N VAL A 251 -14.08 -23.52 3.37
CA VAL A 251 -12.85 -24.25 3.66
C VAL A 251 -13.05 -25.30 4.77
N SER A 252 -14.25 -25.87 4.83
CA SER A 252 -14.62 -26.89 5.81
C SER A 252 -14.27 -28.28 5.30
N ILE A 253 -13.10 -28.78 5.71
CA ILE A 253 -12.61 -30.12 5.33
C ILE A 253 -13.57 -31.21 5.81
N ALA A 254 -14.01 -31.15 7.08
CA ALA A 254 -14.91 -32.14 7.67
C ALA A 254 -16.27 -32.23 6.93
N LEU A 255 -16.84 -31.08 6.54
CA LEU A 255 -18.08 -31.07 5.75
C LEU A 255 -17.86 -31.65 4.35
N ALA A 256 -16.74 -31.32 3.70
CA ALA A 256 -16.42 -31.87 2.39
C ALA A 256 -16.22 -33.40 2.44
N GLU A 257 -15.57 -33.92 3.48
CA GLU A 257 -15.41 -35.36 3.71
C GLU A 257 -16.77 -36.06 3.89
N SER A 258 -17.66 -35.48 4.69
CA SER A 258 -19.03 -35.98 4.89
C SER A 258 -19.79 -36.03 3.57
N VAL A 259 -19.78 -34.93 2.81
CA VAL A 259 -20.50 -34.85 1.54
C VAL A 259 -19.92 -35.82 0.51
N CYS A 260 -18.60 -35.94 0.41
CA CYS A 260 -17.96 -36.91 -0.49
C CYS A 260 -18.33 -38.37 -0.16
N ARG A 261 -18.55 -38.69 1.13
CA ARG A 261 -19.05 -40.00 1.58
C ARG A 261 -20.50 -40.21 1.17
N GLU A 262 -21.37 -39.23 1.47
CA GLU A 262 -22.78 -39.27 1.05
C GLU A 262 -22.94 -39.40 -0.48
N MET A 263 -22.07 -38.77 -1.27
CA MET A 263 -22.08 -38.90 -2.73
C MET A 263 -21.67 -40.30 -3.20
N ALA A 264 -20.81 -41.00 -2.46
CA ALA A 264 -20.38 -42.36 -2.81
C ALA A 264 -21.46 -43.40 -2.52
N GLU A 265 -22.30 -43.14 -1.52
CA GLU A 265 -23.39 -44.03 -1.10
C GLU A 265 -24.69 -43.80 -1.89
N LEU A 266 -24.79 -42.67 -2.62
CA LEU A 266 -25.98 -42.32 -3.38
C LEU A 266 -26.12 -43.21 -4.62
N ALA A 267 -27.18 -44.02 -4.67
CA ALA A 267 -27.51 -44.92 -5.76
C ALA A 267 -28.88 -44.60 -6.39
N GLY A 268 -29.13 -45.10 -7.60
CA GLY A 268 -30.40 -44.88 -8.32
C GLY A 268 -30.54 -43.48 -8.94
N VAL A 269 -29.41 -42.79 -9.11
CA VAL A 269 -29.32 -41.49 -9.79
C VAL A 269 -29.24 -41.72 -11.31
N SER A 270 -29.76 -40.78 -12.11
CA SER A 270 -29.62 -40.84 -13.56
C SER A 270 -28.14 -40.93 -14.01
N PRO A 271 -27.81 -41.68 -15.09
CA PRO A 271 -26.41 -41.91 -15.50
C PRO A 271 -25.61 -40.62 -15.74
N ARG A 272 -26.25 -39.59 -16.28
CA ARG A 272 -25.63 -38.28 -16.50
C ARG A 272 -25.22 -37.62 -15.18
N LEU A 273 -26.08 -37.68 -14.18
CA LEU A 273 -25.85 -37.03 -12.89
C LEU A 273 -24.93 -37.88 -12.01
N GLN A 274 -24.94 -39.21 -12.14
CA GLN A 274 -23.93 -40.09 -11.56
C GLN A 274 -22.51 -39.71 -12.01
N GLY A 275 -22.30 -39.49 -13.32
CA GLY A 275 -21.00 -39.04 -13.84
C GLY A 275 -20.55 -37.68 -13.26
N GLN A 276 -21.50 -36.78 -12.99
CA GLN A 276 -21.22 -35.50 -12.33
C GLN A 276 -20.86 -35.68 -10.86
N LEU A 277 -21.57 -36.54 -10.12
CA LEU A 277 -21.25 -36.87 -8.73
C LEU A 277 -19.85 -37.47 -8.62
N ASP A 278 -19.50 -38.42 -9.48
CA ASP A 278 -18.18 -39.07 -9.46
C ASP A 278 -17.05 -38.09 -9.75
N ALA A 279 -17.23 -37.20 -10.74
CA ALA A 279 -16.25 -36.16 -11.05
C ALA A 279 -16.10 -35.16 -9.91
N ALA A 280 -17.21 -34.71 -9.34
CA ALA A 280 -17.21 -33.77 -8.22
C ALA A 280 -16.60 -34.39 -6.96
N ARG A 281 -16.89 -35.66 -6.65
CA ARG A 281 -16.28 -36.40 -5.54
C ARG A 281 -14.77 -36.52 -5.68
N ARG A 282 -14.27 -36.92 -6.86
CA ARG A 282 -12.82 -36.97 -7.13
C ARG A 282 -12.16 -35.60 -6.93
N SER A 283 -12.77 -34.54 -7.47
CA SER A 283 -12.26 -33.18 -7.26
C SER A 283 -12.32 -32.74 -5.79
N GLY A 284 -13.36 -33.15 -5.05
CA GLY A 284 -13.53 -32.87 -3.64
C GLY A 284 -12.46 -33.54 -2.77
N LEU A 285 -12.17 -34.82 -3.03
CA LEU A 285 -11.13 -35.58 -2.32
C LEU A 285 -9.74 -35.01 -2.56
N LEU A 286 -9.39 -34.65 -3.80
CA LEU A 286 -8.11 -33.98 -4.10
C LEU A 286 -7.99 -32.62 -3.39
N TRP A 287 -9.10 -31.88 -3.31
CA TRP A 287 -9.13 -30.61 -2.60
C TRP A 287 -8.94 -30.82 -1.09
N ILE A 288 -9.61 -31.80 -0.48
CA ILE A 288 -9.45 -32.18 0.93
C ILE A 288 -7.98 -32.48 1.26
N GLU A 289 -7.32 -33.30 0.43
CA GLU A 289 -5.92 -33.67 0.63
C GLU A 289 -4.99 -32.44 0.60
N LYS A 290 -5.18 -31.55 -0.38
CA LYS A 290 -4.41 -30.32 -0.52
C LYS A 290 -4.61 -29.37 0.67
N GLU A 291 -5.85 -29.16 1.11
CA GLU A 291 -6.12 -28.30 2.26
C GLU A 291 -5.60 -28.91 3.57
N ALA A 292 -5.67 -30.23 3.73
CA ALA A 292 -5.09 -30.92 4.87
C ALA A 292 -3.55 -30.78 4.91
N GLU A 293 -2.88 -30.83 3.75
CA GLU A 293 -1.45 -30.56 3.66
C GLU A 293 -1.11 -29.10 4.01
N ALA A 294 -1.85 -28.14 3.48
CA ALA A 294 -1.68 -26.72 3.81
C ALA A 294 -1.87 -26.47 5.32
N ARG A 295 -2.87 -27.12 5.93
CA ARG A 295 -3.11 -27.07 7.37
C ARG A 295 -1.92 -27.63 8.16
N ARG A 296 -1.43 -28.83 7.80
CA ARG A 296 -0.23 -29.43 8.45
C ARG A 296 0.98 -28.51 8.35
N ALA A 297 1.25 -27.93 7.18
CA ALA A 297 2.36 -27.01 6.98
C ALA A 297 2.25 -25.73 7.83
N LEU A 298 1.02 -25.22 8.01
CA LEU A 298 0.75 -24.07 8.86
C LEU A 298 1.05 -24.37 10.33
N PHE A 299 0.60 -25.51 10.85
CA PHE A 299 0.87 -25.93 12.23
C PHE A 299 2.36 -26.21 12.47
N ALA A 300 3.05 -26.90 11.54
CA ALA A 300 4.48 -27.12 11.63
C ALA A 300 5.28 -25.80 11.64
N SER A 301 4.83 -24.80 10.87
CA SER A 301 5.44 -23.46 10.87
C SER A 301 5.23 -22.73 12.20
N LEU A 302 4.05 -22.89 12.82
CA LEU A 302 3.76 -22.32 14.13
C LEU A 302 4.64 -22.96 15.21
N GLU A 303 4.70 -24.30 15.24
CA GLU A 303 5.54 -25.05 16.18
C GLU A 303 7.02 -24.65 16.05
N LYS A 304 7.55 -24.56 14.83
CA LYS A 304 8.90 -24.05 14.59
C LYS A 304 9.09 -22.63 15.13
N ALA A 305 8.13 -21.73 14.91
CA ALA A 305 8.22 -20.36 15.41
C ALA A 305 8.18 -20.29 16.95
N VAL A 306 7.46 -21.21 17.60
CA VAL A 306 7.43 -21.37 19.06
C VAL A 306 8.77 -21.84 19.59
N THR A 307 9.35 -22.88 18.99
CA THR A 307 10.70 -23.39 19.35
C THR A 307 11.78 -22.32 19.17
N GLU A 308 11.70 -21.52 18.10
CA GLU A 308 12.62 -20.41 17.84
C GLU A 308 12.30 -19.14 18.67
N LYS A 309 11.26 -19.15 19.50
CA LYS A 309 10.79 -18.01 20.32
C LYS A 309 10.59 -16.70 19.54
N GLN A 310 10.15 -16.80 18.29
CA GLN A 310 9.97 -15.64 17.41
C GLN A 310 8.59 -14.99 17.59
N ALA A 311 8.44 -14.15 18.62
CA ALA A 311 7.16 -13.55 19.03
C ALA A 311 6.31 -12.99 17.87
N GLY A 312 6.93 -12.28 16.93
CA GLY A 312 6.23 -11.70 15.77
C GLY A 312 5.66 -12.76 14.82
N LYS A 313 6.41 -13.84 14.56
CA LYS A 313 5.95 -14.94 13.71
C LYS A 313 4.91 -15.79 14.44
N VAL A 314 5.13 -16.10 15.71
CA VAL A 314 4.17 -16.85 16.55
C VAL A 314 2.82 -16.13 16.56
N LYS A 315 2.79 -14.82 16.86
CA LYS A 315 1.53 -14.04 16.88
C LYS A 315 0.79 -14.04 15.53
N LYS A 316 1.53 -13.93 14.42
CA LYS A 316 0.94 -13.96 13.06
C LYS A 316 0.35 -15.33 12.73
N LEU A 317 1.13 -16.39 12.91
CA LEU A 317 0.74 -17.76 12.59
C LEU A 317 -0.38 -18.25 13.49
N LEU A 318 -0.34 -17.93 14.79
CA LEU A 318 -1.37 -18.27 15.75
C LEU A 318 -2.74 -17.69 15.37
N ARG A 319 -2.79 -16.46 14.85
CA ARG A 319 -4.04 -15.86 14.33
C ARG A 319 -4.59 -16.64 13.12
N GLN A 320 -3.70 -17.04 12.20
CA GLN A 320 -4.08 -17.81 11.03
C GLN A 320 -4.59 -19.21 11.43
N VAL A 321 -3.91 -19.87 12.36
CA VAL A 321 -4.28 -21.18 12.90
C VAL A 321 -5.62 -21.11 13.64
N LYS A 322 -5.84 -20.13 14.54
CA LYS A 322 -7.12 -19.95 15.25
C LYS A 322 -8.30 -19.71 14.30
N THR A 323 -8.04 -19.08 13.14
CA THR A 323 -9.06 -18.91 12.09
C THR A 323 -9.36 -20.22 11.37
N ALA A 324 -8.31 -21.00 11.04
CA ALA A 324 -8.46 -22.30 10.39
C ALA A 324 -9.08 -23.37 11.32
N ALA A 325 -8.85 -23.27 12.64
CA ALA A 325 -9.33 -24.23 13.64
C ALA A 325 -10.78 -23.98 14.10
N LYS A 326 -11.49 -23.03 13.50
CA LYS A 326 -12.83 -22.59 13.94
C LYS A 326 -13.90 -23.70 13.91
N ASP A 327 -13.80 -24.63 12.96
CA ASP A 327 -14.85 -25.64 12.73
C ASP A 327 -14.48 -27.04 13.24
N THR A 328 -13.18 -27.35 13.33
CA THR A 328 -12.64 -28.60 13.87
C THR A 328 -11.17 -28.39 14.23
N CYS A 329 -10.79 -28.77 15.45
CA CYS A 329 -9.42 -28.71 15.96
C CYS A 329 -9.10 -30.07 16.59
N SER A 330 -7.99 -30.70 16.20
CA SER A 330 -7.54 -31.93 16.85
C SER A 330 -6.90 -31.64 18.21
N ASP A 331 -6.72 -32.67 19.03
CA ASP A 331 -6.04 -32.55 20.33
C ASP A 331 -4.58 -32.11 20.15
N GLU A 332 -3.92 -32.56 19.09
CA GLU A 332 -2.56 -32.15 18.75
C GLU A 332 -2.49 -30.67 18.38
N GLU A 333 -3.40 -30.22 17.53
CA GLU A 333 -3.50 -28.83 17.11
C GLU A 333 -3.80 -27.91 18.30
N SER A 334 -4.67 -28.35 19.21
CA SER A 334 -4.98 -27.64 20.45
C SER A 334 -3.76 -27.51 21.36
N ARG A 335 -2.93 -28.56 21.45
CA ARG A 335 -1.65 -28.53 22.18
C ARG A 335 -0.67 -27.52 21.57
N VAL A 336 -0.54 -27.48 20.24
CA VAL A 336 0.33 -26.49 19.55
C VAL A 336 -0.17 -25.06 19.77
N ILE A 337 -1.47 -24.83 19.72
CA ILE A 337 -2.08 -23.51 20.02
C ILE A 337 -1.77 -23.11 21.47
N GLY A 338 -1.95 -24.02 22.43
CA GLY A 338 -1.63 -23.79 23.83
C GLY A 338 -0.16 -23.48 24.07
N ALA A 339 0.74 -24.23 23.44
CA ALA A 339 2.18 -23.98 23.49
C ALA A 339 2.56 -22.60 22.92
N ALA A 340 1.88 -22.16 21.84
CA ALA A 340 2.08 -20.84 21.26
C ALA A 340 1.60 -19.70 22.16
N ASP A 341 0.42 -19.83 22.78
CA ASP A 341 -0.09 -18.86 23.76
C ASP A 341 0.83 -18.80 25.00
N GLY A 342 1.31 -19.95 25.49
CA GLY A 342 2.31 -20.04 26.56
C GLY A 342 3.62 -19.35 26.20
N CYS A 343 4.17 -19.63 25.01
CA CYS A 343 5.38 -18.99 24.51
C CYS A 343 5.28 -17.46 24.46
N LEU A 344 4.15 -16.91 23.99
CA LEU A 344 3.94 -15.46 23.97
C LEU A 344 3.87 -14.87 25.38
N THR A 345 3.28 -15.61 26.32
CA THR A 345 3.21 -15.23 27.74
C THR A 345 4.61 -15.20 28.37
N ASP A 346 5.41 -16.24 28.13
CA ASP A 346 6.80 -16.32 28.62
C ASP A 346 7.68 -15.21 28.05
N ILE A 347 7.54 -14.90 26.75
CA ILE A 347 8.26 -13.80 26.12
C ILE A 347 7.85 -12.46 26.72
N ALA A 348 6.55 -12.25 26.97
CA ALA A 348 6.07 -11.03 27.60
C ALA A 348 6.59 -10.90 29.04
N ALA A 349 6.58 -11.99 29.81
CA ALA A 349 7.14 -12.04 31.16
C ALA A 349 8.65 -11.72 31.16
N ALA A 350 9.43 -12.36 30.29
CA ALA A 350 10.86 -12.12 30.17
C ALA A 350 11.19 -10.66 29.80
N ARG A 351 10.41 -10.05 28.89
CA ARG A 351 10.55 -8.64 28.52
C ARG A 351 10.19 -7.70 29.67
N SER A 352 9.15 -8.04 30.44
CA SER A 352 8.77 -7.32 31.64
C SER A 352 9.87 -7.35 32.68
N THR A 353 10.44 -8.53 32.96
CA THR A 353 11.57 -8.69 33.89
C THR A 353 12.79 -7.89 33.43
N TYR A 354 13.14 -7.95 32.14
CA TYR A 354 14.26 -7.18 31.59
C TYR A 354 14.05 -5.66 31.73
N LEU A 355 12.81 -5.18 31.51
CA LEU A 355 12.46 -3.78 31.74
C LEU A 355 12.64 -3.38 33.22
N ASP A 356 12.24 -4.25 34.15
CA ASP A 356 12.39 -4.01 35.59
C ASP A 356 13.88 -3.95 35.98
N THR A 357 14.71 -4.87 35.48
CA THR A 357 16.17 -4.82 35.67
C THR A 357 16.78 -3.51 35.16
N LEU A 358 16.40 -3.05 33.97
CA LEU A 358 16.90 -1.77 33.43
C LEU A 358 16.46 -0.56 34.26
N LEU A 359 15.26 -0.59 34.82
CA LEU A 359 14.79 0.47 35.72
C LEU A 359 15.55 0.46 37.04
N ASP A 360 15.80 -0.71 37.60
CA ASP A 360 16.58 -0.87 38.83
C ASP A 360 18.04 -0.43 38.61
N ASP A 361 18.67 -0.83 37.51
CA ASP A 361 20.04 -0.42 37.16
C ASP A 361 20.15 1.11 37.02
N LEU A 362 19.14 1.76 36.43
CA LEU A 362 19.09 3.22 36.34
C LEU A 362 18.89 3.87 37.72
N ASP A 363 18.01 3.33 38.56
CA ASP A 363 17.77 3.82 39.92
C ASP A 363 19.03 3.70 40.82
N GLN A 364 19.96 2.79 40.50
CA GLN A 364 21.25 2.61 41.20
C GLN A 364 22.39 3.49 40.64
N LEU A 365 22.16 4.28 39.59
CA LEU A 365 23.21 5.15 39.05
C LEU A 365 23.64 6.24 40.06
N PRO A 366 24.93 6.64 40.05
CA PRO A 366 25.40 7.75 40.90
C PRO A 366 24.66 9.06 40.55
N PRO A 367 24.67 10.06 41.46
CA PRO A 367 23.99 11.34 41.25
C PRO A 367 24.38 12.04 39.93
N ASP A 368 25.68 11.98 39.58
CA ASP A 368 26.27 12.51 38.35
C ASP A 368 26.88 11.37 37.50
N PRO A 369 26.05 10.61 36.76
CA PRO A 369 26.54 9.55 35.88
C PRO A 369 27.15 10.14 34.61
N ASP A 370 28.05 9.39 33.97
CA ASP A 370 28.60 9.80 32.66
C ASP A 370 27.45 10.05 31.65
N PRO A 371 27.43 11.20 30.95
CA PRO A 371 26.36 11.54 30.02
C PRO A 371 26.16 10.55 28.85
N ASN A 372 27.21 9.84 28.41
CA ASN A 372 27.08 8.84 27.35
C ASN A 372 26.51 7.54 27.89
N ASP A 373 26.93 7.09 29.07
CA ASP A 373 26.40 5.88 29.71
C ASP A 373 24.90 6.03 30.02
N LEU A 374 24.51 7.17 30.60
CA LEU A 374 23.10 7.50 30.83
C LEU A 374 22.30 7.50 29.51
N ARG A 375 22.88 8.02 28.42
CA ARG A 375 22.24 8.05 27.09
C ARG A 375 22.05 6.64 26.53
N ILE A 376 23.02 5.75 26.71
CA ILE A 376 22.95 4.35 26.26
C ILE A 376 21.87 3.60 27.04
N MET A 377 21.91 3.66 28.37
CA MET A 377 20.96 2.94 29.24
C MET A 377 19.52 3.43 29.02
N VAL A 378 19.29 4.74 28.91
CA VAL A 378 17.94 5.27 28.62
C VAL A 378 17.45 4.87 27.22
N ARG A 379 18.34 4.78 26.22
CA ARG A 379 17.95 4.27 24.89
C ARG A 379 17.53 2.80 24.96
N GLU A 380 18.26 1.99 25.71
CA GLU A 380 17.92 0.58 25.91
C GLU A 380 16.61 0.42 26.69
N LEU A 381 16.39 1.23 27.73
CA LEU A 381 15.12 1.30 28.45
C LEU A 381 13.94 1.61 27.52
N LEU A 382 14.09 2.61 26.64
CA LEU A 382 13.04 2.98 25.70
C LEU A 382 12.74 1.88 24.68
N ARG A 383 13.77 1.15 24.23
CA ARG A 383 13.59 -0.04 23.37
C ARG A 383 12.84 -1.13 24.15
N ALA A 384 13.29 -1.48 25.34
CA ALA A 384 12.68 -2.51 26.18
C ALA A 384 11.21 -2.20 26.51
N ALA A 385 10.90 -0.94 26.85
CA ALA A 385 9.54 -0.47 27.12
C ALA A 385 8.63 -0.61 25.88
N SER A 386 9.15 -0.31 24.68
CA SER A 386 8.40 -0.51 23.43
C SER A 386 8.16 -1.99 23.12
N GLU A 387 9.10 -2.86 23.47
CA GLU A 387 9.02 -4.31 23.21
C GLU A 387 8.14 -5.05 24.22
N ALA A 388 8.09 -4.58 25.48
CA ALA A 388 7.21 -5.10 26.52
C ALA A 388 5.72 -4.82 26.25
N GLY A 389 5.41 -3.85 25.36
CA GLY A 389 4.04 -3.55 24.96
C GLY A 389 3.28 -2.78 26.03
N SER A 390 2.25 -3.40 26.62
CA SER A 390 1.41 -2.72 27.63
C SER A 390 2.11 -2.68 28.99
N ILE A 391 2.81 -1.59 29.26
CA ILE A 391 3.39 -1.32 30.58
C ILE A 391 2.40 -0.54 31.45
N GLY A 392 2.31 -0.92 32.73
CA GLY A 392 1.43 -0.27 33.71
C GLY A 392 1.78 1.22 33.93
N PRO A 393 0.85 2.01 34.51
CA PRO A 393 1.00 3.45 34.66
C PRO A 393 2.25 3.85 35.46
N HIS A 394 2.58 3.10 36.51
CA HIS A 394 3.78 3.33 37.33
C HIS A 394 5.08 3.19 36.53
N ARG A 395 5.20 2.11 35.76
CA ARG A 395 6.39 1.86 34.91
C ARG A 395 6.52 2.91 33.82
N ARG A 396 5.40 3.32 33.23
CA ARG A 396 5.37 4.39 32.23
C ARG A 396 5.88 5.72 32.78
N ALA A 397 5.43 6.09 33.97
CA ALA A 397 5.90 7.29 34.66
C ALA A 397 7.42 7.24 34.95
N LYS A 398 7.93 6.09 35.42
CA LYS A 398 9.39 5.91 35.62
C LYS A 398 10.18 6.05 34.31
N VAL A 399 9.72 5.43 33.22
CA VAL A 399 10.37 5.52 31.90
C VAL A 399 10.39 6.97 31.39
N GLU A 400 9.31 7.72 31.59
CA GLU A 400 9.24 9.14 31.23
C GLU A 400 10.17 10.00 32.10
N ALA A 401 10.21 9.77 33.41
CA ALA A 401 11.12 10.47 34.31
C ALA A 401 12.60 10.31 33.90
N TRP A 402 13.01 9.09 33.54
CA TRP A 402 14.37 8.80 33.06
C TRP A 402 14.66 9.40 31.69
N ARG A 403 13.67 9.37 30.78
CA ARG A 403 13.77 10.09 29.49
C ARG A 403 14.01 11.59 29.71
N ASP A 404 13.27 12.22 30.60
CA ASP A 404 13.38 13.65 30.87
C ASP A 404 14.65 14.02 31.62
N ARG A 405 15.10 13.19 32.57
CA ARG A 405 16.41 13.36 33.23
C ARG A 405 17.54 13.35 32.21
N ALA A 406 17.55 12.38 31.31
CA ALA A 406 18.59 12.32 30.30
C ALA A 406 18.46 13.44 29.24
N ARG A 407 17.25 13.98 28.96
CA ARG A 407 17.09 15.22 28.17
C ARG A 407 17.72 16.44 28.83
N ARG A 408 17.65 16.54 30.16
CA ARG A 408 18.21 17.67 30.92
C ARG A 408 19.73 17.61 31.02
N VAL A 409 20.29 16.42 31.28
CA VAL A 409 21.74 16.22 31.44
C VAL A 409 22.49 16.26 30.10
N VAL A 410 21.85 15.77 29.03
CA VAL A 410 22.53 15.46 27.77
C VAL A 410 22.03 16.33 26.60
N GLY A 411 21.06 17.23 26.86
CA GLY A 411 20.30 17.93 25.83
C GLY A 411 19.18 17.06 25.23
N PRO A 412 18.27 17.62 24.40
CA PRO A 412 17.15 16.87 23.85
C PRO A 412 17.64 15.62 23.12
N PHE A 413 17.05 14.45 23.45
CA PHE A 413 17.21 13.25 22.64
C PHE A 413 16.66 13.54 21.24
N GLN A 414 17.55 13.96 20.34
CA GLN A 414 17.29 13.88 18.92
C GLN A 414 17.19 12.40 18.59
N THR A 415 15.96 11.93 18.43
CA THR A 415 15.69 10.63 17.85
C THR A 415 16.18 10.66 16.41
N GLY A 416 17.45 10.28 16.23
CA GLY A 416 18.03 10.01 14.92
C GLY A 416 18.90 11.10 14.32
N GLN A 417 19.94 11.56 15.01
CA GLN A 417 21.14 12.06 14.34
C GLN A 417 22.41 11.58 15.07
N GLY A 418 22.58 10.25 15.12
CA GLY A 418 23.94 9.77 14.92
C GLY A 418 24.30 10.13 13.48
N THR A 419 25.46 10.75 13.28
CA THR A 419 26.12 10.90 11.99
C THR A 419 26.39 9.51 11.39
N ARG A 420 25.34 8.80 10.98
CA ARG A 420 25.45 7.80 9.93
C ARG A 420 25.77 8.63 8.70
N LEU A 421 27.03 8.59 8.29
CA LEU A 421 27.41 8.92 6.92
C LEU A 421 26.33 8.34 5.99
N PRO A 422 25.73 9.15 5.10
CA PRO A 422 24.59 8.73 4.30
C PRO A 422 24.96 7.46 3.55
N GLN A 423 24.31 6.34 3.89
CA GLN A 423 24.63 5.01 3.37
C GLN A 423 24.87 5.09 1.86
N LEU A 424 26.11 4.85 1.41
CA LEU A 424 26.57 5.26 0.08
C LEU A 424 25.80 4.54 -1.04
N HIS A 425 25.23 3.37 -0.75
CA HIS A 425 24.37 2.62 -1.66
C HIS A 425 23.10 3.36 -2.08
N ARG A 426 22.65 4.36 -1.31
CA ARG A 426 21.52 5.23 -1.70
C ARG A 426 21.94 6.32 -2.70
N GLN A 427 23.24 6.60 -2.82
CA GLN A 427 23.80 7.63 -3.70
C GLN A 427 24.27 7.09 -5.06
N VAL A 428 24.38 5.76 -5.18
CA VAL A 428 24.81 5.03 -6.38
C VAL A 428 23.67 4.14 -6.86
N THR A 429 23.35 4.17 -8.16
CA THR A 429 22.28 3.32 -8.72
C THR A 429 22.63 1.84 -8.61
N ARG A 430 21.62 0.98 -8.43
CA ARG A 430 21.82 -0.47 -8.24
C ARG A 430 22.63 -1.14 -9.36
N LYS A 431 22.50 -0.63 -10.60
CA LYS A 431 23.28 -1.09 -11.76
C LYS A 431 24.80 -0.91 -11.57
N ARG A 432 25.22 0.15 -10.86
CA ARG A 432 26.64 0.46 -10.61
C ARG A 432 27.21 -0.17 -9.35
N TRP A 433 26.38 -0.78 -8.51
CA TRP A 433 26.84 -1.42 -7.26
C TRP A 433 27.88 -2.51 -7.48
N LEU A 434 27.77 -3.21 -8.61
CA LEU A 434 28.63 -4.36 -8.94
C LEU A 434 29.62 -4.06 -10.07
N GLU A 435 29.77 -2.80 -10.48
CA GLU A 435 30.59 -2.43 -11.65
C GLU A 435 32.10 -2.61 -11.38
N ARG A 436 32.54 -2.31 -10.15
CA ARG A 436 33.96 -2.35 -9.75
C ARG A 436 34.26 -3.50 -8.81
N ARG A 437 35.54 -3.86 -8.65
CA ARG A 437 35.98 -4.79 -7.60
C ARG A 437 35.76 -4.15 -6.22
N CYS A 438 35.29 -4.93 -5.25
CA CYS A 438 35.19 -4.49 -3.87
C CYS A 438 36.58 -4.51 -3.21
N PRO A 439 37.11 -3.37 -2.71
CA PRO A 439 38.42 -3.35 -2.05
C PRO A 439 38.40 -4.03 -0.67
N ARG A 440 37.24 -4.10 -0.01
CA ARG A 440 37.08 -4.70 1.32
C ARG A 440 37.06 -6.22 1.32
N CYS A 441 36.28 -6.84 0.42
CA CYS A 441 36.08 -8.29 0.40
C CYS A 441 36.59 -8.97 -0.89
N GLY A 442 37.25 -8.22 -1.79
CA GLY A 442 37.81 -8.76 -3.03
C GLY A 442 36.81 -9.17 -4.12
N ALA A 443 35.50 -9.06 -3.88
CA ALA A 443 34.45 -9.46 -4.84
C ALA A 443 34.63 -8.79 -6.21
N LYS A 444 34.61 -9.57 -7.29
CA LYS A 444 34.83 -9.07 -8.67
C LYS A 444 33.62 -8.27 -9.17
N GLY A 445 33.80 -7.59 -10.31
CA GLY A 445 32.68 -6.99 -11.04
C GLY A 445 31.60 -8.03 -11.36
N GLY A 446 30.33 -7.69 -11.15
CA GLY A 446 29.17 -8.60 -11.29
C GLY A 446 28.87 -9.49 -10.08
N GLN A 447 29.76 -9.57 -9.08
CA GLN A 447 29.55 -10.40 -7.88
C GLN A 447 29.18 -9.56 -6.65
N GLY A 448 28.20 -10.03 -5.87
CA GLY A 448 27.82 -9.43 -4.59
C GLY A 448 28.97 -9.40 -3.58
N CYS A 449 28.92 -8.47 -2.62
CA CYS A 449 29.90 -8.43 -1.54
C CYS A 449 29.64 -9.57 -0.55
N ALA A 450 30.68 -10.21 -0.03
CA ALA A 450 30.55 -11.20 1.04
C ALA A 450 30.23 -10.51 2.38
N VAL A 451 29.54 -11.20 3.28
CA VAL A 451 29.36 -10.78 4.68
C VAL A 451 30.73 -10.79 5.36
N ASP A 452 31.03 -9.75 6.15
CA ASP A 452 32.29 -9.70 6.91
C ASP A 452 32.37 -10.96 7.80
N ASP A 453 33.52 -11.64 7.80
CA ASP A 453 33.83 -12.85 8.60
C ASP A 453 33.14 -14.18 8.23
N MET A 454 32.39 -14.26 7.12
CA MET A 454 31.75 -15.52 6.66
C MET A 454 31.94 -15.75 5.15
N PRO A 455 32.92 -16.55 4.72
CA PRO A 455 33.12 -16.85 3.30
C PRO A 455 32.00 -17.75 2.76
N GLY A 456 31.15 -17.19 1.88
CA GLY A 456 30.09 -17.92 1.18
C GLY A 456 28.72 -17.23 1.23
N GLU A 457 28.50 -16.34 2.19
CA GLU A 457 27.24 -15.62 2.34
C GLU A 457 27.33 -14.21 1.71
N MET A 458 26.36 -13.86 0.85
CA MET A 458 26.35 -12.59 0.12
C MET A 458 25.50 -11.54 0.82
N ARG A 459 26.05 -10.35 0.99
CA ARG A 459 25.32 -9.17 1.46
C ARG A 459 24.30 -8.76 0.40
N SER A 460 23.13 -8.33 0.88
CA SER A 460 22.10 -7.68 0.04
C SER A 460 22.52 -6.29 -0.45
N LEU A 461 23.53 -5.68 0.19
CA LEU A 461 24.06 -4.36 -0.12
C LEU A 461 25.59 -4.42 -0.28
N PRO A 462 26.17 -3.68 -1.25
CA PRO A 462 27.61 -3.60 -1.41
C PRO A 462 28.25 -2.86 -0.22
N HIS A 463 29.54 -3.13 0.00
CA HIS A 463 30.37 -2.36 0.93
C HIS A 463 30.51 -0.91 0.48
N ASP A 464 30.51 0.03 1.42
CA ASP A 464 30.61 1.46 1.13
C ASP A 464 31.94 1.80 0.43
N GLU A 465 33.02 1.09 0.75
CA GLU A 465 34.33 1.21 0.12
C GLU A 465 34.32 0.81 -1.37
N ARG A 466 33.36 -0.01 -1.79
CA ARG A 466 33.13 -0.32 -3.22
C ARG A 466 32.46 0.84 -3.95
N LEU A 467 31.65 1.63 -3.23
CA LEU A 467 30.81 2.68 -3.80
C LEU A 467 31.47 4.06 -3.75
N GLN A 468 32.32 4.30 -2.77
CA GLN A 468 33.01 5.58 -2.57
C GLN A 468 33.72 6.09 -3.84
N PRO A 469 34.48 5.26 -4.61
CA PRO A 469 35.13 5.75 -5.83
C PRO A 469 34.15 6.18 -6.93
N ILE A 470 32.96 5.59 -6.99
CA ILE A 470 31.91 5.96 -7.97
C ILE A 470 31.30 7.31 -7.58
N ILE A 471 31.12 7.53 -6.27
CA ILE A 471 30.64 8.80 -5.73
C ILE A 471 31.68 9.90 -5.95
N ASP A 472 32.95 9.61 -5.71
CA ASP A 472 34.03 10.59 -5.88
C ASP A 472 34.22 10.96 -7.35
N GLU A 473 34.11 10.00 -8.28
CA GLU A 473 34.11 10.31 -9.71
C GLU A 473 32.89 11.16 -10.12
N ARG A 474 31.71 10.89 -9.54
CA ARG A 474 30.51 11.71 -9.79
C ARG A 474 30.67 13.12 -9.23
N LYS A 475 31.28 13.27 -8.05
CA LYS A 475 31.61 14.57 -7.45
C LYS A 475 32.61 15.32 -8.32
N ALA A 476 33.63 14.65 -8.85
CA ALA A 476 34.61 15.25 -9.75
C ALA A 476 34.01 15.68 -11.11
N ARG A 477 32.94 15.01 -11.57
CA ARG A 477 32.26 15.32 -12.85
C ARG A 477 31.13 16.33 -12.71
N ARG A 478 30.84 16.84 -11.51
CA ARG A 478 29.78 17.84 -11.30
C ARG A 478 30.27 19.23 -11.75
N PRO A 479 29.39 20.06 -12.34
CA PRO A 479 29.72 21.45 -12.64
C PRO A 479 30.09 22.22 -11.37
N TRP A 480 31.08 23.10 -11.47
CA TRP A 480 31.38 24.08 -10.45
C TRP A 480 30.19 25.03 -10.28
N ARG A 481 29.75 25.20 -9.05
CA ARG A 481 28.73 26.18 -8.68
C ARG A 481 29.37 27.56 -8.57
N VAL A 482 28.58 28.60 -8.82
CA VAL A 482 29.04 30.00 -8.80
C VAL A 482 29.70 30.37 -7.47
N TYR A 483 29.22 29.82 -6.36
CA TYR A 483 29.78 30.09 -5.03
C TYR A 483 30.87 29.09 -4.60
N GLU A 484 31.27 28.13 -5.43
CA GLU A 484 32.43 27.26 -5.13
C GLU A 484 33.76 27.92 -5.57
N VAL A 485 33.72 29.05 -6.28
CA VAL A 485 34.89 29.82 -6.72
C VAL A 485 34.96 31.18 -6.04
N THR A 486 36.16 31.68 -5.74
CA THR A 486 36.38 33.04 -5.24
C THR A 486 35.97 34.07 -6.30
N CYS A 487 35.30 35.14 -5.88
CA CYS A 487 34.85 36.18 -6.80
C CYS A 487 36.04 37.06 -7.27
N PRO A 488 36.31 37.17 -8.58
CA PRO A 488 37.39 38.04 -9.07
C PRO A 488 37.16 39.52 -8.77
N ASP A 489 35.90 39.97 -8.79
CA ASP A 489 35.59 41.40 -8.74
C ASP A 489 35.54 41.96 -7.31
N CYS A 490 35.18 41.13 -6.32
CA CYS A 490 35.03 41.58 -4.93
C CYS A 490 35.82 40.75 -3.90
N GLY A 491 36.61 39.77 -4.34
CA GLY A 491 37.46 38.96 -3.48
C GLY A 491 36.74 38.03 -2.51
N GLN A 492 35.40 37.96 -2.54
CA GLN A 492 34.63 37.11 -1.64
C GLN A 492 34.97 35.63 -1.85
N GLU A 493 35.25 34.94 -0.75
CA GLU A 493 35.65 33.53 -0.72
C GLU A 493 34.52 32.61 -1.20
N PRO A 494 34.81 31.32 -1.49
CA PRO A 494 33.78 30.33 -1.68
C PRO A 494 32.74 30.36 -0.56
N GLU A 495 31.49 30.06 -0.90
CA GLU A 495 30.30 30.10 -0.05
C GLU A 495 29.81 31.50 0.38
N GLN A 496 30.66 32.53 0.26
CA GLN A 496 30.27 33.92 0.56
C GLN A 496 29.54 34.58 -0.62
N ARG A 497 28.50 35.37 -0.32
CA ARG A 497 27.77 36.14 -1.34
C ARG A 497 28.59 37.34 -1.82
N CYS A 498 28.47 37.67 -3.10
CA CYS A 498 29.08 38.89 -3.64
C CYS A 498 28.41 40.14 -3.02
N THR A 499 29.16 41.22 -2.91
CA THR A 499 28.71 42.49 -2.30
C THR A 499 27.70 43.27 -3.14
N THR A 500 27.45 42.87 -4.39
CA THR A 500 26.44 43.46 -5.26
C THR A 500 25.01 43.14 -4.82
N LEU A 501 24.20 44.20 -4.68
CA LEU A 501 22.75 44.13 -4.50
C LEU A 501 22.09 43.64 -5.80
N GLY A 502 22.03 42.32 -5.98
CA GLY A 502 21.43 41.71 -7.17
C GLY A 502 21.92 40.31 -7.52
N GLY A 503 22.92 39.78 -6.82
CA GLY A 503 23.43 38.42 -7.04
C GLY A 503 24.94 38.36 -7.30
N PRO A 504 25.46 37.22 -7.75
CA PRO A 504 26.88 37.05 -7.98
C PRO A 504 27.34 37.85 -9.20
N HIS A 505 28.50 38.50 -9.09
CA HIS A 505 29.11 39.18 -10.23
C HIS A 505 29.28 38.24 -11.43
N ARG A 506 29.13 38.80 -12.64
CA ARG A 506 29.24 38.07 -13.91
C ARG A 506 30.58 37.35 -14.04
N SER A 507 31.69 37.97 -13.62
CA SER A 507 33.02 37.36 -13.69
C SER A 507 33.14 36.11 -12.82
N ARG A 508 32.45 36.06 -11.66
CA ARG A 508 32.37 34.85 -10.81
C ARG A 508 31.60 33.72 -11.49
N VAL A 509 30.51 34.05 -12.18
CA VAL A 509 29.71 33.07 -12.93
C VAL A 509 30.52 32.49 -14.09
N GLU A 510 31.21 33.33 -14.86
CA GLU A 510 32.05 32.88 -15.97
C GLU A 510 33.24 32.05 -15.49
N LEU A 511 33.87 32.42 -14.36
CA LEU A 511 34.94 31.63 -13.76
C LEU A 511 34.48 30.21 -13.35
N ALA A 512 33.29 30.08 -12.75
CA ALA A 512 32.73 28.77 -12.43
C ALA A 512 32.44 27.93 -13.68
N LYS A 513 31.96 28.56 -14.77
CA LYS A 513 31.79 27.87 -16.07
C LYS A 513 33.13 27.44 -16.65
N GLU A 514 34.15 28.27 -16.56
CA GLU A 514 35.50 27.96 -17.03
C GLU A 514 36.11 26.80 -16.25
N TYR A 515 35.97 26.79 -14.92
CA TYR A 515 36.46 25.71 -14.05
C TYR A 515 35.75 24.39 -14.35
N THR A 516 34.45 24.45 -14.68
CA THR A 516 33.68 23.31 -15.17
C THR A 516 34.22 22.80 -16.51
N ARG A 517 34.49 23.68 -17.47
CA ARG A 517 35.03 23.31 -18.79
C ARG A 517 36.42 22.68 -18.68
N LEU A 518 37.28 23.25 -17.82
CA LEU A 518 38.64 22.79 -17.58
C LEU A 518 38.73 21.57 -16.65
N LYS A 519 37.61 21.09 -16.09
CA LYS A 519 37.55 19.99 -15.11
C LYS A 519 38.54 20.18 -13.95
N LYS A 520 38.64 21.41 -13.44
CA LYS A 520 39.50 21.68 -12.27
C LYS A 520 39.00 20.88 -11.06
N ALA A 521 39.94 20.41 -10.24
CA ALA A 521 39.64 19.65 -9.03
C ALA A 521 38.89 20.53 -8.02
N HIS A 522 37.77 20.03 -7.51
CA HIS A 522 37.02 20.70 -6.44
C HIS A 522 37.85 20.70 -5.15
N PRO A 523 37.84 21.80 -4.37
CA PRO A 523 38.51 21.88 -3.07
C PRO A 523 37.89 20.93 -2.04
#